data_AF-A0A1J5E8K8-F1
#
_entry.id   AF-A0A1J5E8K8-F1
#
_cell.length_a   1.000
_cell.length_b   1.000
_cell.length_c   1.000
_cell.angle_alpha   90.00
_cell.angle_beta   90.00
_cell.angle_gamma   90.00
#
_symmetry.space_group_name_H-M   'P 1'
#
loop_
_entity.id
_entity.type
_entity.pdbx_description
1 polymer ?
#
loop_
_entity_poly.entity_id
_entity_poly.type
_entity_poly.pdbx_seq_one_letter_code
_entity_poly.pdbx_strand_id
1 'polypeptide(L)'
;MTRGVAMDSKQCTLYSGGLQGAESRFGEMAEKWGAREVQYAFAGQQPARNTNVQVLAEAELRRGDISMELVSKMMGRTYYQADKIRKVLQTIFHMVNSGVQIFCVGSIREDGTVQGGTGWAVELGKLFNRPVHVFWQDKAQWYTWREGAWHEDTPRIAHTTFVGAGTRHLTAAGEQAIAQLFLDSFGPAAS
;
A
#
# COMPACT_ATOMS: atom_id res chain seq x y z
N MET A 1 15.68 14.32 -25.08
CA MET A 1 14.95 14.02 -23.82
C MET A 1 15.85 13.17 -22.96
N THR A 2 16.47 13.76 -21.95
CA THR A 2 17.37 13.08 -21.02
C THR A 2 16.53 12.06 -20.24
N ARG A 3 16.68 10.75 -20.53
CA ARG A 3 16.13 9.71 -19.66
C ARG A 3 16.73 9.96 -18.28
N GLY A 4 15.91 10.40 -17.32
CA GLY A 4 16.30 10.44 -15.93
C GLY A 4 16.86 9.06 -15.55
N VAL A 5 17.91 9.04 -14.74
CA VAL A 5 18.52 7.79 -14.28
C VAL A 5 17.41 6.92 -13.68
N ALA A 6 17.21 5.73 -14.25
CA ALA A 6 16.24 4.77 -13.71
C ALA A 6 16.64 4.44 -12.27
N MET A 7 15.67 4.45 -11.36
CA MET A 7 15.93 4.16 -9.96
C MET A 7 16.44 2.72 -9.81
N ASP A 8 17.45 2.50 -8.97
CA ASP A 8 17.92 1.16 -8.67
C ASP A 8 16.99 0.50 -7.66
N SER A 9 16.32 -0.58 -8.07
CA SER A 9 15.40 -1.34 -7.22
C SER A 9 16.08 -1.82 -5.93
N LYS A 10 17.38 -2.10 -5.94
CA LYS A 10 18.13 -2.58 -4.76
C LYS A 10 18.30 -1.52 -3.67
N GLN A 11 18.11 -0.25 -4.02
CA GLN A 11 18.09 0.87 -3.07
C GLN A 11 16.68 1.09 -2.49
N CYS A 12 15.67 0.43 -3.06
CA CYS A 12 14.29 0.61 -2.66
C CYS A 12 13.88 -0.35 -1.54
N THR A 13 12.93 0.10 -0.72
CA THR A 13 12.28 -0.70 0.32
C THR A 13 10.76 -0.63 0.17
N LEU A 14 10.14 -1.80 0.03
CA LEU A 14 8.71 -2.03 0.11
C LEU A 14 8.30 -2.23 1.58
N TYR A 15 7.29 -1.49 2.02
CA TYR A 15 6.57 -1.73 3.26
C TYR A 15 5.17 -2.29 2.99
N SER A 16 4.81 -3.40 3.63
CA SER A 16 3.49 -4.03 3.49
C SER A 16 3.06 -4.71 4.81
N GLY A 17 1.88 -5.33 4.84
CA GLY A 17 1.45 -6.21 5.93
C GLY A 17 1.66 -7.71 5.63
N GLY A 18 2.25 -8.03 4.47
CA GLY A 18 2.47 -9.40 4.02
C GLY A 18 1.18 -10.22 3.82
N LEU A 19 0.02 -9.58 3.68
CA LEU A 19 -1.27 -10.28 3.57
C LEU A 19 -1.48 -10.92 2.19
N GLN A 20 -2.35 -11.92 2.13
CA GLN A 20 -2.77 -12.54 0.87
C GLN A 20 -3.29 -11.50 -0.13
N GLY A 21 -3.06 -11.75 -1.42
CA GLY A 21 -3.56 -10.93 -2.52
C GLY A 21 -2.54 -9.89 -2.96
N ALA A 22 -2.96 -8.62 -3.00
CA ALA A 22 -2.13 -7.52 -3.51
C ALA A 22 -0.78 -7.40 -2.80
N GLU A 23 -0.77 -7.47 -1.46
CA GLU A 23 0.47 -7.30 -0.68
C GLU A 23 1.47 -8.42 -0.94
N SER A 24 1.01 -9.67 -1.00
CA SER A 24 1.85 -10.79 -1.43
C SER A 24 2.47 -10.55 -2.81
N ARG A 25 1.65 -10.06 -3.76
CA ARG A 25 2.13 -9.80 -5.12
C ARG A 25 3.14 -8.66 -5.18
N PHE A 26 2.95 -7.58 -4.43
CA PHE A 26 3.97 -6.55 -4.27
C PHE A 26 5.28 -7.13 -3.72
N GLY A 27 5.20 -7.99 -2.70
CA GLY A 27 6.36 -8.67 -2.11
C GLY A 27 7.12 -9.55 -3.12
N GLU A 28 6.40 -10.35 -3.91
CA GLU A 28 7.00 -11.17 -4.97
C GLU A 28 7.73 -10.32 -6.02
N MET A 29 7.16 -9.18 -6.43
CA MET A 29 7.81 -8.28 -7.38
C MET A 29 8.99 -7.56 -6.76
N ALA A 30 8.92 -7.15 -5.49
CA ALA A 30 10.05 -6.58 -4.78
C ALA A 30 11.21 -7.57 -4.72
N GLU A 31 10.96 -8.81 -4.31
CA GLU A 31 11.95 -9.89 -4.27
C GLU A 31 12.56 -10.15 -5.66
N LYS A 32 11.73 -10.28 -6.69
CA LYS A 32 12.19 -10.52 -8.06
C LYS A 32 13.09 -9.40 -8.62
N TRP A 33 12.88 -8.15 -8.22
CA TRP A 33 13.73 -7.02 -8.60
C TRP A 33 14.85 -6.72 -7.60
N GLY A 34 14.97 -7.49 -6.52
CA GLY A 34 15.98 -7.28 -5.47
C GLY A 34 15.73 -6.06 -4.58
N ALA A 35 14.52 -5.51 -4.58
CA ALA A 35 14.12 -4.50 -3.61
C ALA A 35 13.94 -5.14 -2.22
N ARG A 36 14.24 -4.37 -1.18
CA ARG A 36 14.05 -4.84 0.21
C ARG A 36 12.56 -4.92 0.52
N GLU A 37 12.15 -5.94 1.27
CA GLU A 37 10.80 -6.09 1.79
C GLU A 37 10.84 -5.96 3.32
N VAL A 38 9.90 -5.20 3.89
CA VAL A 38 9.64 -5.12 5.34
C VAL A 38 8.14 -5.29 5.54
N GLN A 39 7.77 -6.27 6.36
CA GLN A 39 6.37 -6.56 6.66
C GLN A 39 6.04 -6.12 8.09
N TYR A 40 4.99 -5.34 8.28
CA TYR A 40 4.48 -5.03 9.60
C TYR A 40 3.35 -5.97 9.98
N ALA A 41 3.42 -6.53 11.19
CA ALA A 41 2.37 -7.37 11.74
C ALA A 41 2.19 -7.06 13.22
N PHE A 42 1.15 -7.62 13.84
CA PHE A 42 0.99 -7.65 15.29
C PHE A 42 0.79 -9.08 15.78
N ALA A 43 0.95 -9.30 17.09
CA ALA A 43 0.82 -10.62 17.69
C ALA A 43 -0.52 -11.31 17.32
N GLY A 44 -0.43 -12.52 16.77
CA GLY A 44 -1.58 -13.31 16.32
C GLY A 44 -2.07 -13.03 14.89
N GLN A 45 -1.49 -12.06 14.18
CA GLN A 45 -1.71 -11.88 12.75
C GLN A 45 -0.87 -12.90 11.95
N GLN A 46 -1.50 -13.60 11.02
CA GLN A 46 -0.81 -14.53 10.12
C GLN A 46 -0.66 -13.88 8.74
N PRO A 47 0.55 -13.41 8.39
CA PRO A 47 0.81 -12.95 7.03
C PRO A 47 0.94 -14.14 6.09
N ALA A 48 0.59 -13.94 4.82
CA ALA A 48 0.71 -14.97 3.77
C ALA A 48 2.15 -15.11 3.28
N ARG A 49 2.93 -14.04 3.36
CA ARG A 49 4.39 -14.04 3.21
C ARG A 49 5.03 -13.84 4.59
N ASN A 50 6.26 -14.31 4.79
CA ASN A 50 6.99 -14.17 6.05
C ASN A 50 8.42 -13.67 5.79
N THR A 51 8.51 -12.47 5.21
CA THR A 51 9.77 -11.85 4.78
C THR A 51 10.05 -10.63 5.65
N ASN A 52 11.12 -10.69 6.45
CA ASN A 52 11.58 -9.59 7.31
C ASN A 52 10.43 -8.95 8.12
N VAL A 53 9.64 -9.80 8.79
CA VAL A 53 8.46 -9.39 9.55
C VAL A 53 8.86 -8.67 10.83
N GLN A 54 8.39 -7.43 10.98
CA GLN A 54 8.43 -6.65 12.19
C GLN A 54 7.09 -6.77 12.92
N VAL A 55 7.09 -7.60 13.98
CA VAL A 55 5.93 -7.74 14.87
C VAL A 55 5.92 -6.57 15.85
N LEU A 56 4.98 -5.64 15.66
CA LEU A 56 4.81 -4.46 16.48
C LEU A 56 4.29 -4.84 17.88
N ALA A 57 5.04 -4.44 18.91
CA ALA A 57 4.59 -4.53 20.29
C ALA A 57 3.44 -3.54 20.56
N GLU A 58 2.68 -3.74 21.63
CA GLU A 58 1.57 -2.84 21.98
C GLU A 58 1.99 -1.38 22.16
N ALA A 59 3.19 -1.15 22.69
CA ALA A 59 3.73 0.20 22.84
C ALA A 59 4.03 0.86 21.48
N GLU A 60 4.46 0.08 20.48
CA GLU A 60 4.73 0.57 19.14
C GLU A 60 3.42 0.85 18.40
N LEU A 61 2.46 -0.08 18.46
CA LEU A 61 1.12 0.08 17.87
C LEU A 61 0.44 1.37 18.33
N ARG A 62 0.62 1.75 19.61
CA ARG A 62 0.09 3.02 20.16
C ARG A 62 0.67 4.27 19.50
N ARG A 63 1.81 4.20 18.81
CA ARG A 63 2.36 5.33 18.04
C ARG A 63 1.55 5.64 16.78
N GLY A 64 0.81 4.65 16.28
CA GLY A 64 -0.14 4.81 15.18
C GLY A 64 -1.58 5.02 15.64
N ASP A 65 -1.80 5.37 16.90
CA ASP A 65 -3.15 5.56 17.42
C ASP A 65 -3.75 6.85 16.87
N ILE A 66 -4.83 6.68 16.11
CA ILE A 66 -5.64 7.77 15.56
C ILE A 66 -7.03 7.61 16.14
N SER A 67 -7.67 8.73 16.50
CA SER A 67 -9.00 8.68 17.11
C SER A 67 -9.98 7.96 16.16
N MET A 68 -10.77 7.04 16.71
CA MET A 68 -11.74 6.29 15.91
C MET A 68 -12.79 7.21 15.27
N GLU A 69 -13.06 8.37 15.88
CA GLU A 69 -13.87 9.44 15.28
C GLU A 69 -13.26 9.96 13.98
N LEU A 70 -11.96 10.28 13.97
CA LEU A 70 -11.27 10.73 12.76
C LEU A 70 -11.25 9.64 11.69
N VAL A 71 -10.92 8.39 12.08
CA VAL A 71 -10.98 7.26 11.15
C VAL A 71 -12.37 7.13 10.54
N SER A 72 -13.43 7.23 11.35
CA SER A 72 -14.81 7.06 10.88
C SER A 72 -15.22 8.18 9.94
N LYS A 73 -14.80 9.42 10.23
CA LYS A 73 -14.99 10.59 9.36
C LYS A 73 -14.28 10.44 8.02
N MET A 74 -13.00 10.05 8.02
CA MET A 74 -12.21 9.90 6.78
C MET A 74 -12.69 8.72 5.93
N MET A 75 -13.14 7.64 6.58
CA MET A 75 -13.57 6.41 5.90
C MET A 75 -15.07 6.38 5.60
N GLY A 76 -15.84 7.42 5.97
CA GLY A 76 -17.29 7.49 5.76
C GLY A 76 -18.09 6.36 6.40
N ARG A 77 -17.62 5.76 7.51
CA ARG A 77 -18.26 4.58 8.14
C ARG A 77 -17.96 4.42 9.62
N THR A 78 -18.86 3.76 10.34
CA THR A 78 -18.73 3.44 11.77
C THR A 78 -18.19 2.02 11.99
N TYR A 79 -17.34 1.83 13.01
CA TYR A 79 -16.77 0.53 13.36
C TYR A 79 -17.31 0.01 14.70
N TYR A 80 -17.93 -1.17 14.68
CA TYR A 80 -18.53 -1.79 15.87
C TYR A 80 -17.58 -2.71 16.66
N GLN A 81 -16.49 -3.20 16.04
CA GLN A 81 -15.46 -4.03 16.68
C GLN A 81 -14.14 -3.26 16.83
N ALA A 82 -14.11 -2.32 17.77
CA ALA A 82 -13.04 -1.33 17.88
C ALA A 82 -11.64 -1.96 18.05
N ASP A 83 -11.46 -2.96 18.91
CA ASP A 83 -10.10 -3.39 19.30
C ASP A 83 -9.34 -4.16 18.21
N LYS A 84 -10.00 -5.11 17.55
CA LYS A 84 -9.36 -5.87 16.46
C LYS A 84 -9.09 -5.00 15.25
N ILE A 85 -10.04 -4.13 14.91
CA ILE A 85 -9.91 -3.20 13.78
C ILE A 85 -8.81 -2.18 14.09
N ARG A 86 -8.74 -1.67 15.32
CA ARG A 86 -7.71 -0.73 15.76
C ARG A 86 -6.30 -1.26 15.50
N LYS A 87 -5.99 -2.51 15.87
CA LYS A 87 -4.65 -3.10 15.61
C LYS A 87 -4.30 -3.13 14.12
N VAL A 88 -5.28 -3.44 13.27
CA VAL A 88 -5.10 -3.41 11.81
C VAL A 88 -4.82 -1.98 11.33
N LEU A 89 -5.61 -1.00 11.77
CA LEU A 89 -5.42 0.41 11.38
C LEU A 89 -4.08 0.98 11.86
N GLN A 90 -3.66 0.62 13.07
CA GLN A 90 -2.35 0.99 13.63
C GLN A 90 -1.22 0.37 12.81
N THR A 91 -1.33 -0.90 12.43
CA THR A 91 -0.31 -1.57 11.59
C THR A 91 -0.19 -0.89 10.22
N ILE A 92 -1.31 -0.54 9.60
CA ILE A 92 -1.34 0.22 8.34
C ILE A 92 -0.71 1.61 8.53
N PHE A 93 -0.92 2.26 9.68
CA PHE A 93 -0.23 3.51 9.99
C PHE A 93 1.28 3.35 9.95
N HIS A 94 1.85 2.28 10.52
CA HIS A 94 3.30 2.05 10.46
C HIS A 94 3.80 1.82 9.03
N MET A 95 3.05 1.06 8.22
CA MET A 95 3.35 0.89 6.80
C MET A 95 3.41 2.24 6.09
N VAL A 96 2.34 3.03 6.22
CA VAL A 96 2.20 4.33 5.58
C VAL A 96 3.21 5.31 6.13
N ASN A 97 3.53 5.30 7.41
CA ASN A 97 4.52 6.20 7.99
C ASN A 97 5.93 5.95 7.42
N SER A 98 6.28 4.68 7.16
CA SER A 98 7.61 4.28 6.67
C SER A 98 7.83 4.45 5.16
N GLY A 99 6.78 4.41 4.33
CA GLY A 99 6.91 4.49 2.86
C GLY A 99 6.43 5.82 2.26
N VAL A 100 7.30 6.53 1.52
CA VAL A 100 6.99 7.87 0.96
C VAL A 100 5.92 7.81 -0.13
N GLN A 101 5.95 6.80 -0.99
CA GLN A 101 4.98 6.64 -2.08
C GLN A 101 4.02 5.48 -1.77
N ILE A 102 2.73 5.62 -2.07
CA ILE A 102 1.72 4.63 -1.71
C ILE A 102 1.07 4.06 -2.96
N PHE A 103 1.13 2.74 -3.09
CA PHE A 103 0.47 1.97 -4.14
C PHE A 103 -0.56 1.04 -3.52
N CYS A 104 -1.79 1.16 -3.99
CA CYS A 104 -2.92 0.37 -3.52
C CYS A 104 -3.60 -0.33 -4.68
N VAL A 105 -4.08 -1.56 -4.48
CA VAL A 105 -4.98 -2.23 -5.43
C VAL A 105 -6.33 -2.48 -4.77
N GLY A 106 -7.41 -2.02 -5.38
CA GLY A 106 -8.75 -2.16 -4.80
C GLY A 106 -9.85 -1.57 -5.68
N SER A 107 -10.94 -1.13 -5.04
CA SER A 107 -12.07 -0.46 -5.70
C SER A 107 -12.31 0.90 -5.07
N ILE A 108 -12.42 1.93 -5.92
CA ILE A 108 -12.81 3.28 -5.54
C ILE A 108 -14.35 3.32 -5.52
N ARG A 109 -14.91 3.83 -4.42
CA ARG A 109 -16.36 3.96 -4.20
C ARG A 109 -16.86 5.28 -4.79
N GLU A 110 -18.19 5.38 -4.88
CA GLU A 110 -18.87 6.60 -5.35
C GLU A 110 -18.53 7.84 -4.49
N ASP A 111 -18.30 7.64 -3.19
CA ASP A 111 -17.87 8.69 -2.25
C ASP A 111 -16.38 9.06 -2.37
N GLY A 112 -15.64 8.45 -3.31
CA GLY A 112 -14.22 8.68 -3.55
C GLY A 112 -13.27 7.96 -2.58
N THR A 113 -13.79 7.21 -1.60
CA THR A 113 -12.97 6.39 -0.70
C THR A 113 -12.63 5.04 -1.34
N VAL A 114 -11.55 4.41 -0.88
CA VAL A 114 -11.20 3.04 -1.31
C VAL A 114 -11.76 2.02 -0.33
N GLN A 115 -12.27 0.90 -0.85
CA GLN A 115 -12.91 -0.12 -0.05
C GLN A 115 -11.96 -0.81 0.96
N GLY A 116 -12.50 -1.17 2.13
CA GLY A 116 -11.85 -2.09 3.06
C GLY A 116 -10.74 -1.45 3.91
N GLY A 117 -9.76 -2.25 4.34
CA GLY A 117 -8.58 -1.77 5.07
C GLY A 117 -7.63 -0.97 4.17
N THR A 118 -7.60 -1.29 2.87
CA THR A 118 -6.83 -0.55 1.85
C THR A 118 -7.18 0.93 1.80
N GLY A 119 -8.45 1.27 1.99
CA GLY A 119 -8.89 2.66 2.09
C GLY A 119 -8.18 3.44 3.18
N TRP A 120 -7.85 2.80 4.30
CA TRP A 120 -7.14 3.49 5.36
C TRP A 120 -5.71 3.86 4.98
N ALA A 121 -5.02 3.00 4.22
CA ALA A 121 -3.68 3.33 3.70
C ALA A 121 -3.74 4.54 2.75
N VAL A 122 -4.78 4.60 1.90
CA VAL A 122 -5.04 5.71 0.99
C VAL A 122 -5.32 7.00 1.74
N GLU A 123 -6.23 6.97 2.72
CA GLU A 123 -6.60 8.15 3.50
C GLU A 123 -5.43 8.70 4.34
N LEU A 124 -4.61 7.82 4.93
CA LEU A 124 -3.37 8.24 5.59
C LEU A 124 -2.36 8.86 4.61
N GLY A 125 -2.25 8.30 3.41
CA GLY A 125 -1.44 8.87 2.33
C GLY A 125 -1.82 10.30 2.00
N LYS A 126 -3.13 10.52 1.79
CA LYS A 126 -3.69 11.85 1.54
C LYS A 126 -3.41 12.79 2.71
N LEU A 127 -3.64 12.33 3.94
CA LEU A 127 -3.42 13.12 5.15
C LEU A 127 -1.95 13.54 5.33
N PHE A 128 -1.00 12.69 4.94
CA PHE A 128 0.43 12.97 5.01
C PHE A 128 1.00 13.63 3.75
N ASN A 129 0.14 14.03 2.79
CA ASN A 129 0.53 14.61 1.52
C ASN A 129 1.55 13.74 0.74
N ARG A 130 1.37 12.42 0.78
CA ARG A 130 2.19 11.45 0.04
C ARG A 130 1.62 11.24 -1.36
N PRO A 131 2.43 10.91 -2.38
CA PRO A 131 1.91 10.47 -3.67
C PRO A 131 1.15 9.15 -3.48
N VAL A 132 -0.14 9.17 -3.82
CA VAL A 132 -1.07 8.03 -3.65
C VAL A 132 -1.55 7.58 -5.02
N HIS A 133 -1.39 6.29 -5.29
CA HIS A 133 -1.82 5.64 -6.51
C HIS A 133 -2.69 4.42 -6.18
N VAL A 134 -3.85 4.31 -6.82
CA VAL A 134 -4.81 3.21 -6.64
C VAL A 134 -5.10 2.58 -7.99
N PHE A 135 -4.82 1.29 -8.13
CA PHE A 135 -5.32 0.51 -9.25
C PHE A 135 -6.75 0.11 -8.95
N TRP A 136 -7.68 0.64 -9.72
CA TRP A 136 -9.09 0.30 -9.62
C TRP A 136 -9.37 -0.96 -10.45
N GLN A 137 -9.57 -2.09 -9.77
CA GLN A 137 -9.72 -3.39 -10.43
C GLN A 137 -10.90 -3.44 -11.41
N ASP A 138 -12.03 -2.83 -11.05
CA ASP A 138 -13.25 -2.87 -11.88
C ASP A 138 -13.08 -2.14 -13.22
N LYS A 139 -12.15 -1.18 -13.29
CA LYS A 139 -11.81 -0.42 -14.49
C LYS A 139 -10.47 -0.81 -15.12
N ALA A 140 -9.72 -1.71 -14.47
CA ALA A 140 -8.37 -2.09 -14.85
C ALA A 140 -7.44 -0.88 -15.11
N GLN A 141 -7.53 0.18 -14.30
CA GLN A 141 -6.83 1.45 -14.53
C GLN A 141 -6.25 2.01 -13.22
N TRP A 142 -5.05 2.58 -13.29
CA TRP A 142 -4.43 3.33 -12.20
C TRP A 142 -5.02 4.73 -12.10
N TYR A 143 -5.21 5.19 -10.86
CA TYR A 143 -5.62 6.54 -10.52
C TYR A 143 -4.67 7.13 -9.48
N THR A 144 -4.42 8.44 -9.53
CA THR A 144 -3.71 9.20 -8.50
C THR A 144 -4.60 10.24 -7.86
N TRP A 145 -4.36 10.51 -6.58
CA TRP A 145 -5.05 11.58 -5.86
C TRP A 145 -4.24 12.87 -5.94
N ARG A 146 -4.82 13.91 -6.54
CA ARG A 146 -4.26 15.27 -6.58
C ARG A 146 -5.40 16.28 -6.58
N GLU A 147 -5.17 17.44 -5.99
CA GLU A 147 -6.12 18.58 -6.04
C GLU A 147 -7.54 18.23 -5.56
N GLY A 148 -7.67 17.27 -4.64
CA GLY A 148 -8.97 16.86 -4.10
C GLY A 148 -9.78 15.92 -4.99
N ALA A 149 -9.19 15.34 -6.05
CA ALA A 149 -9.87 14.43 -6.95
C ALA A 149 -8.97 13.25 -7.42
N TRP A 150 -9.63 12.20 -7.91
CA TRP A 150 -8.96 11.09 -8.60
C TRP A 150 -8.76 11.42 -10.07
N HIS A 151 -7.53 11.20 -10.56
CA HIS A 151 -7.19 11.33 -11.97
C HIS A 151 -6.57 10.04 -12.47
N GLU A 152 -6.84 9.66 -13.72
CA GLU A 152 -6.13 8.54 -14.35
C GLU A 152 -4.62 8.80 -14.35
N ASP A 153 -3.87 7.72 -14.19
CA ASP A 153 -2.42 7.77 -14.04
C ASP A 153 -1.74 6.54 -14.67
N THR A 154 -0.44 6.64 -14.89
CA THR A 154 0.45 5.54 -15.27
C THR A 154 1.69 5.61 -14.36
N PRO A 155 1.54 5.20 -13.09
CA PRO A 155 2.52 5.55 -12.09
C PRO A 155 3.80 4.72 -12.22
N ARG A 156 4.88 5.27 -11.68
CA ARG A 156 6.17 4.57 -11.48
C ARG A 156 6.59 4.72 -10.04
N ILE A 157 7.32 3.73 -9.53
CA ILE A 157 8.02 3.80 -8.26
C ILE A 157 9.14 4.83 -8.46
N ALA A 158 8.98 5.98 -7.82
CA ALA A 158 9.84 7.16 -7.98
C ALA A 158 10.55 7.56 -6.67
N HIS A 159 10.29 6.82 -5.58
CA HIS A 159 10.90 7.02 -4.28
C HIS A 159 11.55 5.73 -3.76
N THR A 160 12.62 5.88 -2.98
CA THR A 160 13.35 4.75 -2.38
C THR A 160 12.56 4.02 -1.30
N THR A 161 11.48 4.59 -0.78
CA THR A 161 10.56 3.88 0.10
C THR A 161 9.14 3.99 -0.41
N PHE A 162 8.44 2.86 -0.44
CA PHE A 162 7.06 2.81 -0.91
C PHE A 162 6.25 1.77 -0.16
N VAL A 163 4.93 1.92 -0.20
CA VAL A 163 3.96 1.03 0.42
C VAL A 163 3.23 0.26 -0.66
N GLY A 164 3.11 -1.06 -0.46
CA GLY A 164 2.21 -1.92 -1.21
C GLY A 164 1.09 -2.37 -0.30
N ALA A 165 -0.14 -1.99 -0.62
CA ALA A 165 -1.34 -2.41 0.10
C ALA A 165 -2.43 -2.81 -0.90
N GLY A 166 -3.46 -3.53 -0.46
CA GLY A 166 -4.58 -3.81 -1.35
C GLY A 166 -5.51 -4.92 -0.92
N THR A 167 -6.42 -5.25 -1.83
CA THR A 167 -7.40 -6.31 -1.69
C THR A 167 -6.75 -7.68 -1.49
N ARG A 168 -7.45 -8.53 -0.72
CA ARG A 168 -7.14 -9.97 -0.64
C ARG A 168 -7.62 -10.74 -1.86
N HIS A 169 -8.60 -10.20 -2.58
CA HIS A 169 -9.16 -10.76 -3.80
C HIS A 169 -8.56 -10.05 -5.00
N LEU A 170 -7.29 -10.36 -5.26
CA LEU A 170 -6.55 -9.79 -6.38
C LEU A 170 -7.03 -10.43 -7.69
N THR A 171 -7.31 -9.60 -8.68
CA THR A 171 -7.69 -10.03 -10.03
C THR A 171 -6.44 -10.21 -10.91
N ALA A 172 -6.57 -10.94 -12.02
CA ALA A 172 -5.49 -11.06 -13.00
C ALA A 172 -5.01 -9.68 -13.53
N ALA A 173 -5.95 -8.75 -13.74
CA ALA A 173 -5.62 -7.37 -14.12
C ALA A 173 -4.79 -6.66 -13.02
N GLY A 174 -5.16 -6.85 -11.75
CA GLY A 174 -4.40 -6.32 -10.62
C GLY A 174 -3.00 -6.94 -10.50
N GLU A 175 -2.87 -8.25 -10.69
CA GLU A 175 -1.57 -8.95 -10.71
C GLU A 175 -0.64 -8.41 -11.79
N GLN A 176 -1.19 -8.21 -13.00
CA GLN A 176 -0.47 -7.65 -14.13
C GLN A 176 -0.11 -6.19 -13.88
N ALA A 177 -1.02 -5.39 -13.32
CA ALA A 177 -0.77 -3.98 -13.02
C ALA A 177 0.40 -3.81 -12.03
N ILE A 178 0.49 -4.65 -11.00
CA ILE A 178 1.62 -4.65 -10.07
C ILE A 178 2.90 -5.06 -10.80
N ALA A 179 2.88 -6.13 -11.60
CA ALA A 179 4.07 -6.55 -12.33
C ALA A 179 4.57 -5.48 -13.32
N GLN A 180 3.64 -4.83 -14.02
CA GLN A 180 3.93 -3.77 -14.97
C GLN A 180 4.48 -2.53 -14.28
N LEU A 181 3.98 -2.18 -13.09
CA LEU A 181 4.52 -1.09 -12.28
C LEU A 181 6.03 -1.30 -12.02
N PHE A 182 6.46 -2.50 -11.62
CA PHE A 182 7.88 -2.78 -11.39
C PHE A 182 8.69 -2.76 -12.68
N LEU A 183 8.17 -3.38 -13.75
CA LEU A 183 8.80 -3.40 -15.07
C LEU A 183 9.02 -1.98 -15.61
N ASP A 184 8.01 -1.11 -15.49
CA ASP A 184 8.11 0.28 -15.91
C ASP A 184 9.07 1.07 -15.02
N SER A 185 9.09 0.80 -13.71
CA SER A 185 9.94 1.55 -12.78
C SER A 185 11.42 1.21 -12.92
N PHE A 186 11.74 -0.08 -13.13
CA PHE A 186 13.10 -0.61 -12.98
C PHE A 186 13.63 -1.32 -14.23
N GLY A 187 12.81 -1.50 -15.27
CA GLY A 187 13.16 -2.32 -16.43
C GLY A 187 13.03 -3.82 -16.15
N PRO A 188 13.49 -4.69 -17.07
CA PRO A 188 13.47 -6.14 -16.85
C PRO A 188 14.26 -6.55 -15.61
N ALA A 189 13.74 -7.51 -14.83
CA ALA A 189 14.47 -8.08 -13.71
C ALA A 189 15.78 -8.72 -14.20
N ALA A 190 16.84 -8.59 -13.41
CA ALA A 190 18.10 -9.29 -13.68
C ALA A 190 17.86 -10.81 -13.68
N SER A 191 18.44 -11.50 -14.66
CA SER A 191 18.39 -12.96 -14.80
C SER A 191 19.28 -13.65 -13.77
#